data_AF-A0A951IJC8-F1
#
_entry.id   AF-A0A951IJC8-F1
#
_cell.length_a   1.000
_cell.length_b   1.000
_cell.length_c   1.000
_cell.angle_alpha   90.00
_cell.angle_beta   90.00
_cell.angle_gamma   90.00
#
_symmetry.space_group_name_H-M   'P 1'
#
loop_
_entity.id
_entity.type
_entity.pdbx_description
1 polymer ?
#
loop_
_entity_poly.entity_id
_entity_poly.type
_entity_poly.pdbx_seq_one_letter_code
_entity_poly.pdbx_strand_id
1 'polypeptide(L)'
;MADVNAALLRDDLLNRFTEGLVIRTAAQLAHEAREDGESLKDLVTRYEIDYAWHVLGSDRTRQACLAVLEAGGARPASDAHRAVLNALLDAAAAAQPVDALMSFDNDVPAQLGALLGAWFEREAVTAV
;
A
#
# COMPACT_ATOMS: atom_id res chain seq x y z
N MET A 1 8.35 3.71 27.72
CA MET A 1 9.24 2.86 26.91
C MET A 1 8.49 1.97 25.91
N ALA A 2 7.33 1.38 26.25
CA ALA A 2 6.52 0.59 25.30
C ALA A 2 6.01 1.41 24.09
N ASP A 3 5.61 2.66 24.32
CA ASP A 3 5.05 3.55 23.29
C ASP A 3 6.07 3.93 22.19
N VAL A 4 7.33 4.14 22.58
CA VAL A 4 8.44 4.44 21.64
C VAL A 4 8.74 3.25 20.74
N ASN A 5 8.68 2.02 21.26
CA ASN A 5 8.90 0.81 20.45
C ASN A 5 7.77 0.58 19.45
N ALA A 6 6.52 0.87 19.84
CA ALA A 6 5.37 0.74 18.94
C ALA A 6 5.42 1.77 17.79
N ALA A 7 5.83 3.00 18.07
CA ALA A 7 6.04 4.03 17.05
C ALA A 7 7.14 3.63 16.06
N LEU A 8 8.31 3.20 16.55
CA LEU A 8 9.43 2.75 15.71
C LEU A 8 9.06 1.54 14.83
N LEU A 9 8.31 0.57 15.36
CA LEU A 9 7.83 -0.57 14.58
C LEU A 9 6.85 -0.15 13.48
N ARG A 10 6.02 0.87 13.74
CA ARG A 10 5.09 1.41 12.74
C ARG A 10 5.83 2.18 11.65
N ASP A 11 6.84 2.97 12.01
CA ASP A 11 7.68 3.70 11.06
C ASP A 11 8.49 2.73 10.19
N ASP A 12 9.06 1.68 10.77
CA ASP A 12 9.75 0.62 10.01
C ASP A 12 8.82 -0.09 9.03
N LEU A 13 7.58 -0.36 9.43
CA LEU A 13 6.58 -1.01 8.58
C LEU A 13 6.13 -0.07 7.45
N LEU A 14 5.93 1.21 7.75
CA LEU A 14 5.63 2.24 6.76
C LEU A 14 6.75 2.37 5.74
N ASN A 15 8.01 2.45 6.20
CA ASN A 15 9.19 2.55 5.33
C ASN A 15 9.25 1.36 4.36
N ARG A 16 9.18 0.13 4.88
CA ARG A 16 9.20 -1.10 4.06
C ARG A 16 8.05 -1.14 3.06
N PHE A 17 6.87 -0.70 3.48
CA PHE A 17 5.71 -0.63 2.59
C PHE A 17 5.96 0.38 1.47
N THR A 18 6.42 1.60 1.79
CA THR A 18 6.69 2.64 0.79
C THR A 18 7.83 2.29 -0.16
N GLU A 19 8.86 1.58 0.30
CA GLU A 19 9.98 1.11 -0.54
C GLU A 19 9.53 0.06 -1.57
N GLY A 20 8.47 -0.71 -1.27
CA GLY A 20 7.90 -1.70 -2.18
C GLY A 20 6.97 -1.11 -3.26
N LEU A 21 6.58 0.16 -3.14
CA LEU A 21 5.65 0.79 -4.07
C LEU A 21 6.30 1.08 -5.41
N VAL A 22 5.68 0.58 -6.47
CA VAL A 22 6.00 0.99 -7.85
C VAL A 22 5.34 2.34 -8.13
N ILE A 23 6.13 3.41 -8.03
CA ILE A 23 5.73 4.78 -8.38
C ILE A 23 6.43 5.27 -9.65
N ARG A 24 5.74 6.08 -10.44
CA ARG A 24 6.26 6.69 -11.66
C ARG A 24 5.96 8.18 -11.69
N THR A 25 6.79 8.93 -12.39
CA THR A 25 6.50 10.30 -12.79
C THR A 25 5.77 10.32 -14.13
N ALA A 26 5.08 11.42 -14.43
CA ALA A 26 4.48 11.62 -15.77
C ALA A 26 5.51 11.52 -16.90
N ALA A 27 6.76 11.95 -16.66
CA ALA A 27 7.85 11.83 -17.63
C ALA A 27 8.23 10.36 -17.90
N GLN A 28 8.29 9.53 -16.86
CA GLN A 28 8.55 8.09 -17.01
C GLN A 28 7.43 7.38 -17.76
N LEU A 29 6.16 7.66 -17.44
CA LEU A 29 5.02 7.09 -18.18
C LEU A 29 5.00 7.51 -19.65
N ALA A 30 5.29 8.78 -19.94
CA ALA A 30 5.38 9.27 -21.30
C ALA A 30 6.54 8.63 -22.08
N HIS A 31 7.61 8.24 -21.39
CA HIS A 31 8.72 7.50 -21.98
C HIS A 31 8.31 6.06 -22.29
N GLU A 32 7.74 5.33 -21.32
CA GLU A 32 7.24 3.96 -21.48
C GLU A 32 6.22 3.85 -22.62
N ALA A 33 5.24 4.75 -22.68
CA ALA A 33 4.25 4.75 -23.76
C ALA A 33 4.91 4.86 -25.15
N ARG A 34 5.97 5.67 -25.28
CA ARG A 34 6.71 5.81 -26.54
C ARG A 34 7.49 4.55 -26.89
N GLU A 35 8.08 3.89 -25.90
CA GLU A 35 8.81 2.63 -26.10
C GLU A 35 7.87 1.51 -26.54
N ASP A 36 6.69 1.45 -25.96
CA ASP A 36 5.66 0.47 -26.28
C ASP A 36 4.88 0.80 -27.57
N GLY A 37 5.13 1.98 -28.17
CA GLY A 37 4.41 2.45 -29.36
C GLY A 37 2.92 2.72 -29.12
N GLU A 38 2.52 2.89 -27.86
CA GLU A 38 1.14 3.22 -27.46
C GLU A 38 0.99 4.69 -27.09
N SER A 39 -0.24 5.21 -27.11
CA SER A 39 -0.46 6.58 -26.64
C SER A 39 -0.41 6.60 -25.11
N LEU A 40 0.08 7.71 -24.53
CA LEU A 40 0.08 7.90 -23.08
C LEU A 40 -1.34 7.72 -22.48
N LYS A 41 -2.37 8.13 -23.22
CA LYS A 41 -3.76 7.97 -22.80
C LYS A 41 -4.14 6.48 -22.68
N ASP A 42 -3.73 5.67 -23.65
CA ASP A 42 -4.03 4.24 -23.66
C ASP A 42 -3.30 3.53 -22.52
N LEU A 43 -2.03 3.87 -22.28
CA LEU A 43 -1.25 3.36 -21.15
C LEU A 43 -1.95 3.66 -19.81
N VAL A 44 -2.28 4.94 -19.58
CA VAL A 44 -2.97 5.39 -18.36
C VAL A 44 -4.31 4.69 -18.17
N THR A 45 -5.07 4.48 -19.25
CA THR A 45 -6.36 3.80 -19.19
C THR A 45 -6.20 2.31 -18.90
N ARG A 46 -5.27 1.64 -19.58
CA ARG A 46 -5.03 0.19 -19.50
C ARG A 46 -4.60 -0.24 -18.11
N TYR A 47 -3.72 0.53 -17.49
CA TYR A 47 -3.19 0.25 -16.16
C TYR A 47 -3.93 0.99 -15.04
N GLU A 48 -5.06 1.64 -15.36
CA GLU A 48 -5.82 2.46 -14.40
C GLU A 48 -4.88 3.36 -13.57
N ILE A 49 -4.02 4.13 -14.24
CA ILE A 49 -3.02 4.95 -13.55
C ILE A 49 -3.67 6.22 -13.01
N ASP A 50 -3.39 6.50 -11.75
CA ASP A 50 -3.83 7.71 -11.07
C ASP A 50 -2.70 8.23 -10.15
N TYR A 51 -2.95 9.31 -9.44
CA TYR A 51 -2.01 9.80 -8.43
C TYR A 51 -1.85 8.79 -7.29
N ALA A 52 -0.60 8.57 -6.88
CA ALA A 52 -0.25 7.59 -5.86
C ALA A 52 -1.01 7.82 -4.54
N TRP A 53 -1.15 9.09 -4.11
CA TRP A 53 -1.93 9.43 -2.92
C TRP A 53 -3.41 9.05 -3.06
N HIS A 54 -3.99 9.17 -4.25
CA HIS A 54 -5.39 8.81 -4.50
C HIS A 54 -5.57 7.29 -4.47
N VAL A 55 -4.70 6.55 -5.18
CA VAL A 55 -4.75 5.09 -5.20
C VAL A 55 -4.58 4.52 -3.78
N LEU A 56 -3.58 4.98 -3.01
CA LEU A 56 -3.34 4.52 -1.63
C LEU A 56 -4.48 4.90 -0.67
N GLY A 57 -5.04 6.10 -0.82
CA GLY A 57 -6.12 6.59 0.05
C GLY A 57 -7.50 5.98 -0.25
N SER A 58 -7.68 5.39 -1.44
CA SER A 58 -8.98 4.93 -1.93
C SER A 58 -9.59 3.77 -1.13
N ASP A 59 -10.92 3.76 -1.08
CA ASP A 59 -11.67 2.63 -0.51
C ASP A 59 -11.39 1.32 -1.26
N ARG A 60 -11.20 1.38 -2.58
CA ARG A 60 -10.84 0.20 -3.41
C ARG A 60 -9.60 -0.49 -2.86
N THR A 61 -8.54 0.26 -2.62
CA THR A 61 -7.27 -0.27 -2.08
C THR A 61 -7.45 -0.80 -0.67
N ARG A 62 -8.17 -0.08 0.21
CA ARG A 62 -8.44 -0.54 1.58
C ARG A 62 -9.17 -1.86 1.62
N GLN A 63 -10.25 -2.00 0.84
CA GLN A 63 -11.04 -3.24 0.80
C GLN A 63 -10.23 -4.41 0.24
N ALA A 64 -9.41 -4.18 -0.80
CA ALA A 64 -8.53 -5.21 -1.35
C ALA A 64 -7.49 -5.68 -0.31
N CYS A 65 -6.85 -4.76 0.42
CA CYS A 65 -5.91 -5.10 1.49
C CYS A 65 -6.58 -5.88 2.62
N LEU A 66 -7.78 -5.48 3.03
CA LEU A 66 -8.56 -6.21 4.03
C LEU A 66 -8.89 -7.63 3.58
N ALA A 67 -9.30 -7.81 2.32
CA ALA A 67 -9.61 -9.13 1.78
C ALA A 67 -8.38 -10.07 1.80
N VAL A 68 -7.18 -9.54 1.50
CA VAL A 68 -5.94 -10.33 1.59
C VAL A 68 -5.63 -10.71 3.04
N LEU A 69 -5.78 -9.79 3.98
CA LEU A 69 -5.56 -10.07 5.41
C LEU A 69 -6.54 -11.12 5.96
N GLU A 70 -7.81 -11.02 5.59
CA GLU A 70 -8.86 -11.98 5.97
C GLU A 70 -8.73 -13.33 5.27
N ALA A 71 -8.08 -13.38 4.10
CA ALA A 71 -7.72 -14.64 3.45
C ALA A 71 -6.52 -15.31 4.14
N GLY A 72 -5.55 -14.52 4.63
CA GLY A 72 -4.34 -15.02 5.29
C GLY A 72 -4.55 -15.48 6.73
N GLY A 73 -5.37 -14.77 7.50
CA GLY A 73 -5.81 -15.20 8.82
C GLY A 73 -7.19 -15.84 8.72
N ALA A 74 -7.39 -17.07 9.19
CA ALA A 74 -8.67 -17.80 9.09
C ALA A 74 -9.85 -17.19 9.92
N ARG A 75 -9.81 -15.87 10.20
CA ARG A 75 -10.80 -15.09 10.94
C ARG A 75 -10.91 -13.67 10.35
N PRO A 76 -12.09 -13.04 10.47
CA PRO A 76 -12.27 -11.65 10.07
C PRO A 76 -11.26 -10.70 10.72
N ALA A 77 -10.85 -9.66 10.00
CA ALA A 77 -9.95 -8.65 10.54
C ALA A 77 -10.64 -7.90 11.68
N SER A 78 -10.02 -7.88 12.86
CA SER A 78 -10.51 -7.16 14.02
C SER A 78 -10.52 -5.65 13.76
N ASP A 79 -11.28 -4.89 14.56
CA ASP A 79 -11.28 -3.42 14.48
C ASP A 79 -9.88 -2.83 14.68
N ALA A 80 -9.05 -3.46 15.50
CA ALA A 80 -7.66 -3.07 15.68
C ALA A 80 -6.83 -3.29 14.41
N HIS A 81 -7.01 -4.43 13.72
CA HIS A 81 -6.33 -4.68 12.44
C HIS A 81 -6.75 -3.67 11.37
N ARG A 82 -8.06 -3.38 11.30
CA ARG A 82 -8.62 -2.37 10.37
C ARG A 82 -8.05 -0.98 10.65
N ALA A 83 -7.94 -0.59 11.92
CA ALA A 83 -7.37 0.70 12.30
C ALA A 83 -5.89 0.82 11.93
N VAL A 84 -5.09 -0.22 12.16
CA VAL A 84 -3.67 -0.24 11.78
C VAL A 84 -3.50 -0.16 10.26
N LEU A 85 -4.25 -0.96 9.50
CA LEU A 85 -4.23 -0.93 8.04
C LEU A 85 -4.56 0.48 7.52
N ASN A 86 -5.65 1.07 8.01
CA ASN A 86 -6.09 2.39 7.58
C ASN A 86 -5.03 3.45 7.87
N ALA A 87 -4.49 3.46 9.10
CA ALA A 87 -3.47 4.42 9.49
C ALA A 87 -2.21 4.32 8.61
N LEU A 88 -1.81 3.12 8.19
CA LEU A 88 -0.66 2.92 7.31
C LEU A 88 -0.93 3.39 5.88
N LEU A 89 -2.10 3.07 5.32
CA LEU A 89 -2.47 3.56 3.99
C LEU A 89 -2.59 5.09 3.96
N ASP A 90 -3.16 5.69 5.01
CA ASP A 90 -3.25 7.15 5.17
C ASP A 90 -1.87 7.79 5.28
N ALA A 91 -0.98 7.23 6.10
CA ALA A 91 0.39 7.71 6.25
C ALA A 91 1.19 7.57 4.95
N ALA A 92 1.05 6.42 4.25
CA ALA A 92 1.73 6.18 2.98
C ALA A 92 1.23 7.12 1.89
N ALA A 93 -0.08 7.39 1.83
CA ALA A 93 -0.67 8.35 0.90
C ALA A 93 -0.16 9.79 1.18
N ALA A 94 -0.11 10.19 2.45
CA ALA A 94 0.39 11.51 2.86
C ALA A 94 1.89 11.70 2.58
N ALA A 95 2.67 10.61 2.57
CA ALA A 95 4.09 10.64 2.25
C ALA A 95 4.39 10.73 0.74
N GLN A 96 3.40 10.55 -0.13
CA GLN A 96 3.63 10.59 -1.58
C GLN A 96 3.86 12.02 -2.10
N PRO A 97 4.80 12.20 -3.05
CA PRO A 97 4.85 13.40 -3.87
C PRO A 97 3.51 13.64 -4.58
N VAL A 98 3.12 14.91 -4.73
CA VAL A 98 1.84 15.30 -5.36
C VAL A 98 1.72 14.87 -6.82
N ASP A 99 2.85 14.66 -7.50
CA ASP A 99 2.98 14.28 -8.90
C ASP A 99 3.40 12.81 -9.10
N ALA A 100 3.52 12.04 -8.02
CA ALA A 100 3.76 10.61 -8.11
C ALA A 100 2.50 9.90 -8.63
N LEU A 101 2.70 9.03 -9.61
CA LEU A 101 1.65 8.25 -10.27
C LEU A 101 1.82 6.77 -9.94
N MET A 102 0.70 6.08 -9.84
CA MET A 102 0.62 4.68 -9.47
C MET A 102 -0.53 4.01 -10.20
N SER A 103 -0.34 2.74 -10.58
CA SER A 103 -1.41 1.90 -11.11
C SER A 103 -2.25 1.30 -9.97
N PHE A 104 -3.55 1.12 -10.18
CA PHE A 104 -4.38 0.29 -9.29
C PHE A 104 -4.00 -1.20 -9.31
N ASP A 105 -3.26 -1.65 -10.34
CA ASP A 105 -2.69 -3.01 -10.41
C ASP A 105 -1.36 -3.12 -9.63
N ASN A 106 -0.92 -2.06 -8.95
CA ASN A 106 0.21 -2.17 -8.05
C ASN A 106 -0.12 -3.19 -6.94
N ASP A 107 0.83 -4.05 -6.59
CA ASP A 107 0.67 -5.18 -5.66
C ASP A 107 0.48 -4.75 -4.19
N VAL A 108 -0.06 -3.56 -3.95
CA VAL A 108 -0.33 -2.99 -2.62
C VAL A 108 -1.05 -3.97 -1.70
N PRO A 109 -2.15 -4.65 -2.11
CA PRO A 109 -2.84 -5.60 -1.23
C PRO A 109 -1.96 -6.77 -0.80
N ALA A 110 -1.16 -7.32 -1.72
CA ALA A 110 -0.30 -8.46 -1.45
C ALA A 110 0.90 -8.07 -0.56
N GLN A 111 1.56 -6.95 -0.88
CA GLN A 111 2.69 -6.45 -0.11
C GLN A 111 2.29 -6.08 1.32
N LEU A 112 1.23 -5.28 1.47
CA LEU A 112 0.77 -4.82 2.77
C LEU A 112 0.18 -5.96 3.59
N GLY A 113 -0.54 -6.89 2.95
CA GLY A 113 -1.06 -8.09 3.59
C GLY A 113 0.05 -8.97 4.18
N ALA A 114 1.15 -9.19 3.44
CA ALA A 114 2.29 -9.97 3.94
C ALA A 114 3.01 -9.27 5.12
N LEU A 115 3.23 -7.96 5.02
CA LEU A 115 3.88 -7.18 6.08
C LEU A 115 3.06 -7.18 7.38
N LEU A 116 1.76 -6.91 7.27
CA LEU A 116 0.85 -6.86 8.41
C LEU A 116 0.57 -8.25 8.99
N GLY A 117 0.42 -9.28 8.17
CA GLY A 117 0.29 -10.66 8.63
C GLY A 117 1.44 -11.08 9.55
N ALA A 118 2.68 -10.87 9.08
CA ALA A 118 3.87 -11.15 9.88
C ALA A 118 3.97 -10.29 11.16
N TRP A 119 3.46 -9.06 11.13
CA TRP A 119 3.44 -8.18 12.30
C TRP A 119 2.43 -8.65 13.35
N PHE A 120 1.20 -8.97 12.95
CA PHE A 120 0.16 -9.47 13.85
C PHE A 120 0.54 -10.83 14.48
N GLU A 121 1.18 -11.73 13.73
CA GLU A 121 1.71 -12.99 14.27
C GLU A 121 2.75 -12.74 15.38
N ARG A 122 3.64 -11.77 15.19
CA ARG A 122 4.66 -11.41 16.19
C ARG A 122 4.06 -10.77 17.44
N GLU A 123 3.06 -9.91 17.29
CA GLU A 123 2.33 -9.33 18.43
C GLU A 123 1.61 -10.42 19.23
N ALA A 124 0.95 -11.36 18.56
CA ALA A 124 0.26 -12.48 19.20
C ALA A 124 1.21 -13.37 20.03
N VAL A 125 2.44 -13.60 19.55
CA VAL A 125 3.47 -14.35 20.27
C VAL A 125 4.01 -13.60 21.50
N THR A 126 4.02 -12.27 21.46
CA THR A 126 4.55 -11.44 22.56
C THR A 126 3.52 -11.22 23.68
N ALA A 127 2.24 -11.46 23.40
CA ALA A 127 1.14 -11.34 24.36
C ALA A 127 0.92 -12.60 25.24
N VAL A 128 1.75 -13.65 25.08
CA VAL A 128 1.73 -14.92 25.84
C VAL A 128 2.89 -14.97 26.82
#